data_AF-X6LL27-F1
#
_entry.id   AF-X6LL27-F1
#
_cell.length_a   1.000
_cell.length_b   1.000
_cell.length_c   1.000
_cell.angle_alpha   90.00
_cell.angle_beta   90.00
_cell.angle_gamma   90.00
#
_symmetry.space_group_name_H-M   'P 1'
#
loop_
_entity.id
_entity.type
_entity.pdbx_description
1 polymer ?
#
loop_
_entity_poly.entity_id
_entity_poly.type
_entity_poly.pdbx_seq_one_letter_code
_entity_poly.pdbx_strand_id
1 'polypeptide(L)'
;NNNNNNKSIATKLQAMMTQKQLRILQEMIYGKMIQPADEVEKYRHLLWYNLFSIPIAHPKMNDHVAQMRSQMKSLVKRDRIFEFAEMELQFVAALNRPLPAEELYLSQILDNRSVELAQIHVWLVELFQMMKKYMSNFSEKAVALFEKFRVEFLLLSRQLDDESKLALVTQLLEWTKDDPKSSEKMAKFLNEYIIIRIIDNANSTKDSDLLFKLSQIMPSFSSNNVFKMLMRAFFVNEIRFLPFFIHAIKSESSLETKQEYWSALFSSWLRLENGFSECVKRIVDNDLDWDTFVSICGRISTEKLFKQWQASFTDKLHMLSIPSMPMTLKKQIIRSITQTWTAKYCQKKETTGLDAAERSECIKMVRIWIDVESQHKLVNALIEQLLDDFDAFHQRDSNEIMNFVSSEEGLELFHFLQQISQKIKVSVFDYFCHWFEKLCENVATSNVSVATMDMLLTNARLEKLLKLWEGMAIRNATIDINTVRDLAKKYEQ
;
A
#
# COMPACT_ATOMS: atom_id res chain seq x y z
N ASN A 1 2.58 36.59 38.67
CA ASN A 1 3.20 37.89 38.99
C ASN A 1 3.36 38.86 37.81
N ASN A 2 3.54 38.43 36.55
CA ASN A 2 3.75 39.37 35.42
C ASN A 2 2.53 40.23 35.02
N ASN A 3 1.29 39.74 35.15
CA ASN A 3 0.10 40.52 34.75
C ASN A 3 -0.13 41.80 35.59
N ASN A 4 0.26 41.80 36.88
CA ASN A 4 0.17 43.01 37.72
C ASN A 4 1.24 44.05 37.37
N ASN A 5 2.43 43.62 36.95
CA ASN A 5 3.50 44.54 36.52
C ASN A 5 3.17 45.22 35.18
N ASN A 6 2.58 44.49 34.24
CA ASN A 6 2.30 44.99 32.88
C ASN A 6 1.18 46.04 32.82
N LYS A 7 0.09 45.84 33.58
CA LYS A 7 -0.91 46.89 33.79
C LYS A 7 -0.29 48.13 34.44
N SER A 8 0.70 47.96 35.32
CA SER A 8 1.39 49.09 35.94
C SER A 8 2.22 49.92 34.95
N ILE A 9 2.79 49.35 33.89
CA ILE A 9 3.63 50.10 32.92
C ILE A 9 2.77 51.07 32.11
N ALA A 10 1.65 50.60 31.54
CA ALA A 10 0.73 51.45 30.79
C ALA A 10 0.20 52.61 31.65
N THR A 11 -0.21 52.31 32.90
CA THR A 11 -0.68 53.32 33.85
C THR A 11 0.43 54.30 34.26
N LYS A 12 1.67 53.84 34.48
CA LYS A 12 2.82 54.70 34.78
C LYS A 12 3.15 55.63 33.62
N LEU A 13 3.15 55.12 32.38
CA LEU A 13 3.38 55.96 31.20
C LEU A 13 2.29 57.02 31.02
N GLN A 14 1.02 56.67 31.25
CA GLN A 14 -0.09 57.64 31.23
C GLN A 14 0.00 58.68 32.36
N ALA A 15 0.57 58.31 33.50
CA ALA A 15 0.82 59.24 34.60
C ALA A 15 2.00 60.18 34.32
N MET A 16 2.99 59.75 33.52
CA MET A 16 4.18 60.53 33.19
C MET A 16 4.00 61.44 31.96
N MET A 17 3.18 61.03 30.99
CA MET A 17 3.06 61.72 29.71
C MET A 17 1.62 61.78 29.21
N THR A 18 1.26 62.93 28.65
CA THR A 18 -0.03 63.11 27.98
C THR A 18 -0.09 62.32 26.68
N GLN A 19 -1.32 61.98 26.23
CA GLN A 19 -1.53 61.32 24.93
C GLN A 19 -0.91 62.09 23.75
N LYS A 20 -0.93 63.43 23.79
CA LYS A 20 -0.31 64.28 22.76
C LYS A 20 1.21 64.11 22.74
N GLN A 21 1.87 64.08 23.90
CA GLN A 21 3.31 63.86 24.01
C GLN A 21 3.71 62.48 23.51
N LEU A 22 2.97 61.43 23.89
CA LEU A 22 3.22 60.06 23.42
C LEU A 22 3.14 59.95 21.89
N ARG A 23 2.16 60.62 21.26
CA ARG A 23 2.03 60.64 19.79
C ARG A 23 3.19 61.39 19.11
N ILE A 24 3.63 62.51 19.67
CA ILE A 24 4.80 63.26 19.15
C ILE A 24 6.06 62.39 19.22
N LEU A 25 6.27 61.69 20.34
CA LEU A 25 7.41 60.78 20.48
C LEU A 25 7.34 59.61 19.49
N GLN A 26 6.16 59.02 19.29
CA GLN A 26 5.95 57.98 18.27
C GLN A 26 6.32 58.48 16.86
N GLU A 27 5.89 59.68 16.48
CA GLU A 27 6.24 60.29 15.18
C GLU A 27 7.75 60.57 15.04
N MET A 28 8.38 61.10 16.10
CA MET A 28 9.82 61.36 16.10
C MET A 28 10.64 60.08 15.97
N ILE A 29 10.26 59.03 16.70
CA ILE A 29 10.94 57.73 16.64
C ILE A 29 10.74 57.07 15.28
N TYR A 30 9.51 57.11 14.75
CA TYR A 30 9.23 56.67 13.40
C TYR A 30 10.12 57.36 12.37
N GLY A 31 10.27 58.69 12.46
CA GLY A 31 11.17 59.48 11.61
C GLY A 31 12.63 59.03 11.69
N LYS A 32 13.11 58.64 12.88
CA LYS A 32 14.45 58.07 13.06
C LYS A 32 14.59 56.66 12.49
N MET A 33 13.54 55.84 12.54
CA MET A 33 13.57 54.48 12.01
C MET A 33 13.61 54.41 10.48
N ILE A 34 12.99 55.36 9.80
CA ILE A 34 12.98 55.41 8.32
C ILE A 34 14.24 56.05 7.72
N GLN A 35 15.06 56.71 8.55
CA GLN A 35 16.34 57.26 8.11
C GLN A 35 17.41 56.16 7.98
N PRO A 36 18.47 56.39 7.17
CA PRO A 36 19.60 55.47 7.10
C PRO A 36 20.30 55.39 8.46
N ALA A 37 20.07 54.29 9.18
CA ALA A 37 20.68 53.98 10.46
C ALA A 37 21.11 52.51 10.47
N ASP A 38 21.99 52.14 11.39
CA ASP A 38 22.32 50.73 11.61
C ASP A 38 21.11 49.97 12.18
N GLU A 39 21.02 48.66 11.90
CA GLU A 39 19.87 47.83 12.30
C GLU A 39 19.70 47.73 13.83
N VAL A 40 20.79 47.76 14.60
CA VAL A 40 20.74 47.70 16.07
C VAL A 40 20.04 48.94 16.61
N GLU A 41 20.34 50.10 16.05
CA GLU A 41 19.71 51.37 16.42
C GLU A 41 18.26 51.44 15.97
N LYS A 42 17.91 50.88 14.80
CA LYS A 42 16.50 50.73 14.39
C LYS A 42 15.71 49.84 15.34
N TYR A 43 16.28 48.74 15.82
CA TYR A 43 15.64 47.88 16.83
C TYR A 43 15.48 48.59 18.18
N ARG A 44 16.46 49.39 18.63
CA ARG A 44 16.31 50.23 19.83
C ARG A 44 15.15 51.21 19.70
N HIS A 45 15.06 51.87 18.55
CA HIS A 45 13.94 52.77 18.26
C HIS A 45 12.60 52.01 18.23
N LEU A 46 12.56 50.80 17.67
CA LEU A 46 11.38 49.95 17.65
C LEU A 46 10.87 49.64 19.07
N LEU A 47 11.77 49.30 20.00
CA LEU A 47 11.41 49.06 21.40
C LEU A 47 10.72 50.28 22.03
N TRP A 48 11.28 51.47 21.82
CA TRP A 48 10.67 52.70 22.32
C TRP A 48 9.34 53.00 21.64
N TYR A 49 9.25 52.79 20.31
CA TYR A 49 8.01 52.97 19.56
C TYR A 49 6.90 52.10 20.13
N ASN A 50 7.15 50.79 20.28
CA ASN A 50 6.17 49.85 20.82
C ASN A 50 5.79 50.20 22.26
N LEU A 51 6.77 50.56 23.12
CA LEU A 51 6.51 50.97 24.50
C LEU A 51 5.56 52.18 24.57
N PHE A 52 5.79 53.20 23.74
CA PHE A 52 4.94 54.40 23.72
C PHE A 52 3.59 54.19 23.04
N SER A 53 3.44 53.16 22.22
CA SER A 53 2.16 52.80 21.62
C SER A 53 1.25 51.98 22.53
N ILE A 54 1.78 51.35 23.59
CA ILE A 54 0.98 50.55 24.54
C ILE A 54 -0.18 51.36 25.14
N PRO A 55 0.02 52.59 25.66
CA PRO A 55 -1.09 53.34 26.24
C PRO A 55 -2.00 53.97 25.20
N ILE A 56 -1.45 54.37 24.05
CA ILE A 56 -2.19 54.93 22.92
C ILE A 56 -1.40 54.81 21.62
N ALA A 57 -1.97 54.12 20.63
CA ALA A 57 -1.38 54.03 19.30
C ALA A 57 -1.49 55.35 18.53
N HIS A 58 -0.48 55.64 17.70
CA HIS A 58 -0.53 56.74 16.75
C HIS A 58 -1.66 56.55 15.72
N PRO A 59 -2.38 57.60 15.28
CA PRO A 59 -3.43 57.47 14.28
C PRO A 59 -2.96 56.85 12.95
N LYS A 60 -1.70 57.07 12.58
CA LYS A 60 -1.06 56.50 11.37
C LYS A 60 -0.25 55.23 11.64
N MET A 61 -0.52 54.53 12.74
CA MET A 61 0.25 53.34 13.16
C MET A 61 0.41 52.33 12.02
N ASN A 62 -0.63 52.05 11.25
CA ASN A 62 -0.56 51.08 10.16
C ASN A 62 0.46 51.49 9.08
N ASP A 63 0.45 52.76 8.68
CA ASP A 63 1.41 53.30 7.71
C ASP A 63 2.84 53.25 8.26
N HIS A 64 3.00 53.61 9.54
CA HIS A 64 4.30 53.54 10.21
C HIS A 64 4.84 52.11 10.20
N VAL A 65 4.02 51.13 10.60
CA VAL A 65 4.41 49.72 10.64
C VAL A 65 4.79 49.20 9.26
N ALA A 66 4.03 49.56 8.22
CA ALA A 66 4.33 49.17 6.84
C ALA A 66 5.68 49.71 6.37
N GLN A 67 5.98 50.98 6.64
CA GLN A 67 7.26 51.60 6.26
C GLN A 67 8.42 51.08 7.11
N MET A 68 8.24 50.89 8.42
CA MET A 68 9.28 50.34 9.28
C MET A 68 9.69 48.92 8.82
N ARG A 69 8.72 48.06 8.48
CA ARG A 69 9.01 46.73 7.91
C ARG A 69 9.76 46.79 6.58
N SER A 70 9.47 47.76 5.72
CA SER A 70 10.15 47.88 4.43
C SER A 70 11.62 48.32 4.59
N GLN A 71 11.94 49.06 5.66
CA GLN A 71 13.28 49.55 5.97
C GLN A 71 14.12 48.57 6.80
N MET A 72 13.50 47.64 7.52
CA MET A 72 14.15 46.65 8.39
C MET A 72 14.04 45.26 7.78
N LYS A 73 14.70 45.03 6.64
CA LYS A 73 14.64 43.74 5.93
C LYS A 73 15.82 42.81 6.22
N SER A 74 16.95 43.35 6.67
CA SER A 74 18.19 42.56 6.82
C SER A 74 18.43 42.14 8.26
N LEU A 75 18.86 40.89 8.44
CA LEU A 75 19.25 40.35 9.73
C LEU A 75 20.75 40.56 9.97
N VAL A 76 21.16 41.80 10.25
CA VAL A 76 22.57 42.14 10.53
C VAL A 76 22.80 42.24 12.04
N LYS A 77 23.87 41.61 12.58
CA LYS A 77 24.18 41.54 14.02
C LYS A 77 23.09 40.83 14.85
N ARG A 78 22.78 39.60 14.44
CA ARG A 78 21.74 38.74 14.99
C ARG A 78 21.67 38.71 16.52
N ASP A 79 22.80 38.53 17.21
CA ASP A 79 22.79 38.31 18.67
C ASP A 79 22.23 39.53 19.43
N ARG A 80 22.60 40.74 19.00
CA ARG A 80 22.06 41.98 19.58
C ARG A 80 20.57 42.17 19.28
N ILE A 81 20.14 41.79 18.09
CA ILE A 81 18.72 41.86 17.73
C ILE A 81 17.90 40.89 18.59
N PHE A 82 18.43 39.67 18.78
CA PHE A 82 17.82 38.67 19.63
C PHE A 82 17.70 39.15 21.09
N GLU A 83 18.74 39.79 21.63
CA GLU A 83 18.71 40.43 22.96
C GLU A 83 17.61 41.50 23.08
N PHE A 84 17.39 42.31 22.04
CA PHE A 84 16.31 43.30 22.05
C PHE A 84 14.92 42.66 22.03
N ALA A 85 14.73 41.61 21.22
CA ALA A 85 13.49 40.85 21.23
C ALA A 85 13.24 40.21 22.61
N GLU A 86 14.29 39.67 23.25
CA GLU A 86 14.19 39.13 24.60
C GLU A 86 13.78 40.20 25.61
N MET A 87 14.44 41.35 25.56
CA MET A 87 14.13 42.50 26.42
C MET A 87 12.67 42.92 26.26
N GLU A 88 12.18 43.06 25.03
CA GLU A 88 10.78 43.43 24.80
C GLU A 88 9.81 42.41 25.42
N LEU A 89 10.08 41.12 25.22
CA LEU A 89 9.24 40.06 25.74
C LEU A 89 9.22 40.02 27.27
N GLN A 90 10.35 40.26 27.92
CA GLN A 90 10.44 40.35 29.37
C GLN A 90 9.54 41.45 29.94
N PHE A 91 9.47 42.61 29.27
CA PHE A 91 8.77 43.79 29.80
C PHE A 91 7.31 43.91 29.37
N VAL A 92 6.97 43.54 28.14
CA VAL A 92 5.68 43.91 27.52
C VAL A 92 5.01 42.79 26.70
N ALA A 93 5.45 41.53 26.82
CA ALA A 93 4.91 40.41 26.02
C ALA A 93 3.37 40.26 26.04
N ALA A 94 2.70 40.59 27.15
CA ALA A 94 1.25 40.45 27.30
C ALA A 94 0.45 41.67 26.79
N LEU A 95 1.13 42.70 26.29
CA LEU A 95 0.51 43.97 25.89
C LEU A 95 0.42 44.08 24.36
N ASN A 96 -0.57 44.83 23.88
CA ASN A 96 -0.77 45.02 22.45
C ASN A 96 0.33 45.94 21.88
N ARG A 97 1.20 45.39 21.02
CA ARG A 97 2.34 46.07 20.43
C ARG A 97 2.12 46.24 18.91
N PRO A 98 2.35 47.44 18.34
CA PRO A 98 2.17 47.67 16.91
C PRO A 98 3.02 46.78 16.00
N LEU A 99 4.29 46.60 16.34
CA LEU A 99 5.23 45.80 15.56
C LEU A 99 6.14 45.03 16.52
N PRO A 100 5.67 43.92 17.09
CA PRO A 100 6.46 43.17 18.07
C PRO A 100 7.81 42.73 17.47
N ALA A 101 8.89 42.90 18.23
CA ALA A 101 10.25 42.65 17.77
C ALA A 101 10.45 41.17 17.40
N GLU A 102 9.84 40.23 18.13
CA GLU A 102 9.91 38.80 17.82
C GLU A 102 9.25 38.46 16.48
N GLU A 103 8.20 39.19 16.09
CA GLU A 103 7.53 38.97 14.80
C GLU A 103 8.35 39.50 13.64
N LEU A 104 8.98 40.67 13.83
CA LEU A 104 9.87 41.25 12.83
C LEU A 104 11.10 40.36 12.64
N TYR A 105 11.66 39.87 13.74
CA TYR A 105 12.79 38.96 13.74
C TYR A 105 12.46 37.64 13.03
N LEU A 106 11.28 37.05 13.29
CA LEU A 106 10.80 35.86 12.57
C LEU A 106 10.69 36.12 11.06
N SER A 107 10.06 37.22 10.66
CA SER A 107 9.93 37.60 9.25
C SER A 107 11.31 37.67 8.57
N GLN A 108 12.27 38.30 9.24
CA GLN A 108 13.64 38.43 8.73
C GLN A 108 14.35 37.08 8.65
N ILE A 109 14.16 36.17 9.60
CA ILE A 109 14.70 34.80 9.54
C ILE A 109 14.14 34.05 8.33
N LEU A 110 12.82 34.09 8.12
CA LEU A 110 12.14 33.34 7.06
C LEU A 110 12.48 33.87 5.65
N ASP A 111 12.76 35.16 5.53
CA ASP A 111 13.15 35.81 4.27
C ASP A 111 14.67 35.77 3.98
N ASN A 112 15.50 35.37 4.95
CA ASN A 112 16.95 35.44 4.78
C ASN A 112 17.49 34.31 3.88
N ARG A 113 17.70 34.64 2.60
CA ARG A 113 18.27 33.71 1.61
C ARG A 113 19.79 33.56 1.65
N SER A 114 20.47 34.39 2.44
CA SER A 114 21.94 34.43 2.47
C SER A 114 22.56 33.51 3.53
N VAL A 115 21.74 32.86 4.35
CA VAL A 115 22.16 32.03 5.49
C VAL A 115 21.88 30.57 5.19
N GLU A 116 22.78 29.69 5.63
CA GLU A 116 22.58 28.24 5.51
C GLU A 116 21.32 27.78 6.25
N LEU A 117 20.59 26.85 5.65
CA LEU A 117 19.29 26.38 6.15
C LEU A 117 19.38 25.76 7.55
N ALA A 118 20.46 25.04 7.85
CA ALA A 118 20.70 24.49 9.19
C ALA A 118 20.77 25.60 10.25
N GLN A 119 21.37 26.74 9.92
CA GLN A 119 21.48 27.89 10.81
C GLN A 119 20.14 28.61 10.98
N ILE A 120 19.32 28.69 9.91
CA ILE A 120 17.95 29.21 9.98
C ILE A 120 17.10 28.38 10.97
N HIS A 121 17.21 27.05 10.91
CA HIS A 121 16.53 26.17 11.85
C HIS A 121 16.92 26.47 13.30
N VAL A 122 18.22 26.58 13.61
CA VAL A 122 18.71 26.94 14.96
C VAL A 122 18.11 28.26 15.44
N TRP A 123 18.09 29.29 14.58
CA TRP A 123 17.55 30.60 14.96
C TRP A 123 16.04 30.58 15.22
N LEU A 124 15.29 29.79 14.44
CA LEU A 124 13.87 29.55 14.72
C LEU A 124 13.71 28.91 16.09
N VAL A 125 14.48 27.87 16.41
CA VAL A 125 14.41 27.20 17.71
C VAL A 125 14.65 28.16 18.87
N GLU A 126 15.72 28.96 18.80
CA GLU A 126 16.07 29.91 19.86
C GLU A 126 14.99 30.98 20.05
N LEU A 127 14.41 31.49 18.95
CA LEU A 127 13.32 32.46 18.99
C LEU A 127 12.08 31.91 19.70
N PHE A 128 11.64 30.71 19.31
CA PHE A 128 10.43 30.12 19.87
C PHE A 128 10.65 29.65 21.31
N GLN A 129 11.85 29.20 21.69
CA GLN A 129 12.19 28.92 23.09
C GLN A 129 12.11 30.18 23.95
N MET A 130 12.65 31.30 23.45
CA MET A 130 12.55 32.60 24.12
C MET A 130 11.08 33.04 24.26
N MET A 131 10.28 32.92 23.19
CA MET A 131 8.85 33.22 23.27
C MET A 131 8.13 32.33 24.29
N LYS A 132 8.39 31.02 24.29
CA LYS A 132 7.81 30.06 25.25
C LYS A 132 8.16 30.42 26.70
N LYS A 133 9.36 30.97 26.95
CA LYS A 133 9.81 31.40 28.28
C LYS A 133 9.01 32.58 28.84
N TYR A 134 8.60 33.53 27.98
CA TYR A 134 7.99 34.79 28.43
C TYR A 134 6.48 34.94 28.11
N MET A 135 5.93 34.15 27.18
CA MET A 135 4.53 34.22 26.78
C MET A 135 3.71 33.06 27.34
N SER A 136 2.65 33.37 28.09
CA SER A 136 1.73 32.36 28.63
C SER A 136 0.82 31.72 27.58
N ASN A 137 0.53 32.41 26.47
CA ASN A 137 -0.27 31.93 25.34
C ASN A 137 0.60 31.55 24.13
N PHE A 138 1.81 31.05 24.39
CA PHE A 138 2.81 30.75 23.37
C PHE A 138 2.27 29.86 22.23
N SER A 139 1.55 28.78 22.55
CA SER A 139 1.08 27.82 21.53
C SER A 139 0.12 28.47 20.52
N GLU A 140 -0.82 29.30 21.00
CA GLU A 140 -1.74 30.06 20.14
C GLU A 140 -0.97 31.09 19.30
N LYS A 141 -0.02 31.79 19.93
CA LYS A 141 0.80 32.79 19.25
C LYS A 141 1.68 32.17 18.17
N ALA A 142 2.26 31.00 18.42
CA ALA A 142 3.08 30.27 17.47
C ALA A 142 2.28 29.93 16.20
N VAL A 143 1.08 29.36 16.36
CA VAL A 143 0.17 29.08 15.23
C VAL A 143 -0.13 30.36 14.45
N ALA A 144 -0.53 31.44 15.13
CA ALA A 144 -0.87 32.70 14.48
C ALA A 144 0.29 33.31 13.68
N LEU A 145 1.54 33.14 14.14
CA LEU A 145 2.72 33.60 13.40
C LEU A 145 2.99 32.79 12.13
N PHE A 146 2.88 31.47 12.20
CA PHE A 146 3.05 30.63 11.01
C PHE A 146 1.93 30.85 9.99
N GLU A 147 0.69 31.08 10.43
CA GLU A 147 -0.40 31.47 9.53
C GLU A 147 -0.14 32.84 8.87
N LYS A 148 0.36 33.81 9.64
CA LYS A 148 0.71 35.15 9.14
C LYS A 148 1.84 35.12 8.12
N PHE A 149 2.88 34.32 8.36
CA PHE A 149 4.07 34.20 7.50
C PHE A 149 4.08 32.91 6.66
N ARG A 150 2.88 32.45 6.26
CA ARG A 150 2.71 31.18 5.54
C ARG A 150 3.44 31.12 4.20
N VAL A 151 3.60 32.25 3.52
CA VAL A 151 4.26 32.31 2.21
C VAL A 151 5.77 32.16 2.36
N GLU A 152 6.34 32.85 3.34
CA GLU A 152 7.76 32.82 3.68
C GLU A 152 8.13 31.44 4.22
N PHE A 153 7.31 30.88 5.11
CA PHE A 153 7.44 29.51 5.59
C PHE A 153 7.37 28.48 4.45
N LEU A 154 6.47 28.67 3.50
CA LEU A 154 6.37 27.80 2.34
C LEU A 154 7.66 27.81 1.52
N LEU A 155 8.25 28.99 1.31
CA LEU A 155 9.50 29.11 0.56
C LEU A 155 10.67 28.47 1.32
N LEU A 156 10.73 28.63 2.65
CA LEU A 156 11.74 27.99 3.49
C LEU A 156 11.62 26.46 3.44
N SER A 157 10.42 25.92 3.70
CA SER A 157 10.17 24.47 3.76
C SER A 157 10.52 23.73 2.46
N ARG A 158 10.42 24.40 1.30
CA ARG A 158 10.88 23.85 0.01
C ARG A 158 12.39 23.69 -0.10
N GLN A 159 13.15 24.52 0.61
CA GLN A 159 14.61 24.54 0.56
C GLN A 159 15.23 23.57 1.57
N LEU A 160 14.54 23.30 2.69
CA LEU A 160 15.01 22.39 3.73
C LEU A 160 15.27 20.97 3.19
N ASP A 161 16.38 20.38 3.61
CA ASP A 161 16.63 18.95 3.49
C ASP A 161 15.66 18.12 4.36
N ASP A 162 15.68 16.81 4.17
CA ASP A 162 14.74 15.90 4.80
C ASP A 162 14.90 15.81 6.33
N GLU A 163 16.12 15.87 6.84
CA GLU A 163 16.38 15.85 8.29
C GLU A 163 15.90 17.14 8.96
N SER A 164 16.17 18.27 8.32
CA SER A 164 15.72 19.59 8.76
C SER A 164 14.20 19.71 8.73
N LYS A 165 13.51 19.17 7.72
CA LYS A 165 12.03 19.10 7.67
C LYS A 165 11.48 18.29 8.83
N LEU A 166 12.08 17.12 9.10
CA LEU A 166 11.65 16.22 10.16
C LEU A 166 11.81 16.88 11.54
N ALA A 167 12.96 17.50 11.79
CA ALA A 167 13.25 18.22 13.03
C ALA A 167 12.25 19.36 13.25
N LEU A 168 12.03 20.19 12.21
CA LEU A 168 11.10 21.31 12.27
C LEU A 168 9.66 20.86 12.57
N VAL A 169 9.16 19.85 11.86
CA VAL A 169 7.80 19.32 12.11
C VAL A 169 7.65 18.80 13.53
N THR A 170 8.62 17.99 13.98
CA THR A 170 8.62 17.41 15.34
C THR A 170 8.56 18.52 16.38
N GLN A 171 9.38 19.55 16.21
CA GLN A 171 9.51 20.62 17.16
C GLN A 171 8.30 21.56 17.21
N LEU A 172 7.67 21.84 16.06
CA LEU A 172 6.44 22.64 15.99
C LEU A 172 5.25 21.94 16.65
N LEU A 173 5.15 20.62 16.50
CA LEU A 173 4.15 19.82 17.20
C LEU A 173 4.43 19.78 18.70
N GLU A 174 5.69 19.59 19.11
CA GLU A 174 6.11 19.61 20.52
C GLU A 174 5.82 20.96 21.21
N TRP A 175 5.98 22.08 20.50
CA TRP A 175 5.66 23.42 21.00
C TRP A 175 4.17 23.69 21.19
N THR A 176 3.32 22.95 20.48
CA THR A 176 1.86 23.14 20.51
C THR A 176 1.12 22.03 21.25
N LYS A 177 1.81 20.96 21.67
CA LYS A 177 1.22 19.78 22.30
C LYS A 177 0.38 20.05 23.55
N ASP A 178 0.77 21.07 24.32
CA ASP A 178 0.14 21.38 25.61
C ASP A 178 -1.24 22.07 25.44
N ASP A 179 -1.57 22.54 24.22
CA ASP A 179 -2.88 23.10 23.86
C ASP A 179 -3.49 22.34 22.66
N PRO A 180 -4.51 21.49 22.87
CA PRO A 180 -5.09 20.66 21.81
C PRO A 180 -5.57 21.44 20.58
N LYS A 181 -6.15 22.64 20.78
CA LYS A 181 -6.64 23.47 19.68
C LYS A 181 -5.50 24.00 18.81
N SER A 182 -4.43 24.50 19.42
CA SER A 182 -3.24 24.94 18.69
C SER A 182 -2.50 23.77 18.04
N SER A 183 -2.41 22.62 18.72
CA SER A 183 -1.83 21.41 18.16
C SER A 183 -2.55 20.95 16.89
N GLU A 184 -3.88 20.96 16.89
CA GLU A 184 -4.69 20.59 15.72
C GLU A 184 -4.49 21.57 14.56
N LYS A 185 -4.52 22.88 14.83
CA LYS A 185 -4.27 23.92 13.81
C LYS A 185 -2.85 23.83 13.24
N MET A 186 -1.85 23.60 14.09
CA MET A 186 -0.46 23.42 13.67
C MET A 186 -0.32 22.17 12.79
N ALA A 187 -0.91 21.04 13.19
CA ALA A 187 -0.91 19.82 12.39
C ALA A 187 -1.54 20.05 11.00
N LYS A 188 -2.67 20.77 10.94
CA LYS A 188 -3.33 21.14 9.68
C LYS A 188 -2.44 22.03 8.81
N PHE A 189 -1.78 23.02 9.41
CA PHE A 189 -0.82 23.89 8.71
C PHE A 189 0.35 23.08 8.13
N LEU A 190 0.99 22.22 8.94
CA LEU A 190 2.11 21.39 8.48
C LEU A 190 1.70 20.41 7.39
N ASN A 191 0.49 19.86 7.48
CA ASN A 191 -0.07 19.04 6.42
C ASN A 191 -0.15 19.79 5.07
N GLU A 192 -0.72 20.99 5.07
CA GLU A 192 -0.91 21.80 3.86
C GLU A 192 0.42 22.24 3.20
N TYR A 193 1.38 22.67 4.02
CA TYR A 193 2.60 23.31 3.51
C TYR A 193 3.79 22.37 3.35
N ILE A 194 3.84 21.26 4.09
CA ILE A 194 4.95 20.29 4.00
C ILE A 194 4.45 18.99 3.40
N ILE A 195 3.49 18.31 4.06
CA ILE A 195 3.26 16.90 3.75
C ILE A 195 2.58 16.69 2.40
N ILE A 196 1.52 17.46 2.10
CA ILE A 196 0.81 17.38 0.81
C ILE A 196 1.77 17.57 -0.37
N ARG A 197 2.79 18.42 -0.19
CA ARG A 197 3.80 18.69 -1.22
C ARG A 197 4.80 17.57 -1.39
N ILE A 198 5.18 16.90 -0.30
CA ILE A 198 6.00 15.68 -0.37
C ILE A 198 5.22 14.64 -1.18
N ILE A 199 3.94 14.41 -0.88
CA ILE A 199 3.10 13.47 -1.64
C ILE A 199 3.02 13.85 -3.13
N ASP A 200 2.83 15.14 -3.43
CA ASP A 200 2.68 15.61 -4.81
C ASP A 200 3.94 15.43 -5.66
N ASN A 201 5.11 15.58 -5.04
CA ASN A 201 6.39 15.60 -5.72
C ASN A 201 7.20 14.31 -5.55
N ALA A 202 6.75 13.38 -4.71
CA ALA A 202 7.48 12.15 -4.41
C ALA A 202 7.74 11.33 -5.66
N ASN A 203 9.03 11.08 -5.88
CA ASN A 203 9.52 10.28 -7.00
C ASN A 203 10.69 9.37 -6.61
N SER A 204 11.11 9.42 -5.33
CA SER A 204 12.26 8.69 -4.82
C SER A 204 11.94 7.95 -3.52
N THR A 205 12.72 6.91 -3.24
CA THR A 205 12.67 6.19 -1.95
C THR A 205 12.98 7.09 -0.76
N LYS A 206 13.78 8.14 -0.94
CA LYS A 206 14.04 9.15 0.10
C LYS A 206 12.78 9.92 0.49
N ASP A 207 11.97 10.34 -0.49
CA ASP A 207 10.70 11.04 -0.22
C ASP A 207 9.73 10.15 0.55
N SER A 208 9.70 8.86 0.21
CA SER A 208 8.95 7.84 0.93
C SER A 208 9.43 7.67 2.37
N ASP A 209 10.74 7.55 2.58
CA ASP A 209 11.34 7.42 3.92
C ASP A 209 11.00 8.62 4.80
N LEU A 210 11.12 9.84 4.25
CA LEU A 210 10.74 11.06 4.95
C LEU A 210 9.24 11.05 5.28
N LEU A 211 8.38 10.74 4.32
CA LEU A 211 6.93 10.70 4.52
C LEU A 211 6.52 9.68 5.58
N PHE A 212 7.16 8.52 5.59
CA PHE A 212 6.92 7.47 6.59
C PHE A 212 7.35 7.91 8.00
N LYS A 213 8.51 8.55 8.14
CA LYS A 213 8.92 9.12 9.44
C LYS A 213 7.95 10.22 9.90
N LEU A 214 7.48 11.07 8.99
CA LEU A 214 6.51 12.11 9.29
C LEU A 214 5.14 11.54 9.69
N SER A 215 4.68 10.45 9.08
CA SER A 215 3.43 9.79 9.46
C SER A 215 3.48 9.13 10.83
N GLN A 216 4.67 8.73 11.30
CA GLN A 216 4.87 8.25 12.66
C GLN A 216 4.77 9.38 13.69
N ILE A 217 5.29 10.57 13.37
CA ILE A 217 5.24 11.74 14.27
C ILE A 217 3.84 12.36 14.30
N MET A 218 3.14 12.35 13.16
CA MET A 218 1.81 12.92 13.01
C MET A 218 0.81 11.87 12.48
N PRO A 219 0.30 10.94 13.31
CA PRO A 219 -0.59 9.88 12.85
C PRO A 219 -1.87 10.41 12.19
N SER A 220 -2.40 11.53 12.68
CA SER A 220 -3.58 12.22 12.13
C SER A 220 -3.41 12.72 10.69
N PHE A 221 -2.18 12.80 10.18
CA PHE A 221 -1.94 13.11 8.76
C PHE A 221 -2.32 11.96 7.84
N SER A 222 -2.07 10.72 8.27
CA SER A 222 -2.24 9.55 7.41
C SER A 222 -3.69 9.43 6.94
N SER A 223 -4.66 9.55 7.84
CA SER A 223 -6.09 9.46 7.52
C SER A 223 -6.55 10.51 6.49
N ASN A 224 -6.08 11.75 6.61
CA ASN A 224 -6.54 12.85 5.74
C ASN A 224 -5.93 12.81 4.33
N ASN A 225 -4.80 12.13 4.15
CA ASN A 225 -4.07 12.13 2.87
C ASN A 225 -3.94 10.75 2.25
N VAL A 226 -4.48 9.70 2.88
CA VAL A 226 -4.51 8.33 2.35
C VAL A 226 -5.02 8.31 0.92
N PHE A 227 -6.11 9.00 0.60
CA PHE A 227 -6.62 9.03 -0.77
C PHE A 227 -5.58 9.56 -1.77
N LYS A 228 -4.93 10.66 -1.41
CA LYS A 228 -3.91 11.28 -2.27
C LYS A 228 -2.70 10.37 -2.48
N MET A 229 -2.30 9.64 -1.44
CA MET A 229 -1.25 8.63 -1.50
C MET A 229 -1.68 7.39 -2.31
N LEU A 230 -2.94 6.94 -2.17
CA LEU A 230 -3.50 5.82 -2.92
C LEU A 230 -3.57 6.08 -4.43
N MET A 231 -3.72 7.35 -4.83
CA MET A 231 -3.69 7.74 -6.25
C MET A 231 -2.27 7.73 -6.86
N ARG A 232 -1.24 7.48 -6.05
CA ARG A 232 0.16 7.42 -6.48
C ARG A 232 0.66 5.98 -6.36
N ALA A 233 0.83 5.31 -7.50
CA ALA A 233 1.29 3.92 -7.57
C ALA A 233 2.59 3.67 -6.76
N PHE A 234 3.48 4.67 -6.73
CA PHE A 234 4.71 4.65 -5.94
C PHE A 234 4.46 4.28 -4.47
N PHE A 235 3.57 4.99 -3.77
CA PHE A 235 3.29 4.71 -2.35
C PHE A 235 2.49 3.43 -2.14
N VAL A 236 1.56 3.11 -3.04
CA VAL A 236 0.72 1.91 -2.94
C VAL A 236 1.56 0.63 -3.02
N ASN A 237 2.64 0.66 -3.80
CA ASN A 237 3.50 -0.50 -3.98
C ASN A 237 4.48 -0.69 -2.80
N GLU A 238 4.71 0.36 -2.00
CA GLU A 238 5.56 0.29 -0.81
C GLU A 238 4.83 -0.33 0.40
N ILE A 239 5.29 -1.53 0.79
CA ILE A 239 4.65 -2.35 1.83
C ILE A 239 4.57 -1.65 3.20
N ARG A 240 5.48 -0.71 3.49
CA ARG A 240 5.51 0.04 4.75
C ARG A 240 4.25 0.91 4.94
N PHE A 241 3.65 1.40 3.85
CA PHE A 241 2.44 2.21 3.94
C PHE A 241 1.15 1.38 3.99
N LEU A 242 1.23 0.08 3.72
CA LEU A 242 0.06 -0.80 3.70
C LEU A 242 -0.77 -0.77 4.99
N PRO A 243 -0.18 -0.81 6.20
CA PRO A 243 -0.95 -0.70 7.44
C PRO A 243 -1.74 0.60 7.55
N PHE A 244 -1.19 1.72 7.07
CA PHE A 244 -1.88 3.02 7.07
C PHE A 244 -3.06 3.01 6.11
N PHE A 245 -2.91 2.44 4.92
CA PHE A 245 -4.00 2.30 3.96
C PHE A 245 -5.11 1.40 4.50
N ILE A 246 -4.77 0.22 5.03
CA ILE A 246 -5.76 -0.71 5.60
C ILE A 246 -6.53 -0.04 6.73
N HIS A 247 -5.83 0.62 7.66
CA HIS A 247 -6.47 1.30 8.79
C HIS A 247 -7.44 2.37 8.31
N ALA A 248 -7.00 3.24 7.40
CA ALA A 248 -7.83 4.31 6.86
C ALA A 248 -9.07 3.78 6.12
N ILE A 249 -8.90 2.77 5.24
CA ILE A 249 -10.01 2.18 4.50
C ILE A 249 -10.99 1.47 5.45
N LYS A 250 -10.50 0.73 6.45
CA LYS A 250 -11.38 0.09 7.45
C LYS A 250 -12.15 1.13 8.28
N SER A 251 -11.52 2.27 8.60
CA SER A 251 -12.10 3.37 9.39
C SER A 251 -13.09 4.27 8.63
N GLU A 252 -13.09 4.23 7.29
CA GLU A 252 -14.05 5.00 6.48
C GLU A 252 -15.49 4.58 6.84
N SER A 253 -16.46 5.49 6.74
CA SER A 253 -17.87 5.17 7.00
C SER A 253 -18.65 4.94 5.71
N SER A 254 -18.28 5.62 4.62
CA SER A 254 -18.89 5.47 3.31
C SER A 254 -18.48 4.17 2.61
N LEU A 255 -19.45 3.31 2.31
CA LEU A 255 -19.20 2.06 1.58
C LEU A 255 -18.68 2.32 0.16
N GLU A 256 -19.19 3.35 -0.52
CA GLU A 256 -18.76 3.73 -1.86
C GLU A 256 -17.28 4.16 -1.84
N THR A 257 -16.91 5.01 -0.89
CA THR A 257 -15.53 5.50 -0.74
C THR A 257 -14.57 4.37 -0.35
N LYS A 258 -15.00 3.42 0.50
CA LYS A 258 -14.21 2.20 0.79
C LYS A 258 -13.91 1.40 -0.46
N GLN A 259 -14.94 1.17 -1.29
CA GLN A 259 -14.80 0.41 -2.53
C GLN A 259 -13.86 1.12 -3.51
N GLU A 260 -13.95 2.45 -3.62
CA GLU A 260 -13.02 3.23 -4.44
C GLU A 260 -11.57 3.08 -3.97
N TYR A 261 -11.32 3.11 -2.66
CA TYR A 261 -9.97 3.02 -2.11
C TYR A 261 -9.38 1.62 -2.27
N TRP A 262 -10.15 0.57 -1.98
CA TRP A 262 -9.73 -0.80 -2.28
C TRP A 262 -9.49 -1.00 -3.78
N SER A 263 -10.33 -0.39 -4.63
CA SER A 263 -10.17 -0.45 -6.09
C SER A 263 -8.87 0.17 -6.55
N ALA A 264 -8.50 1.34 -6.04
CA ALA A 264 -7.24 1.99 -6.36
C ALA A 264 -6.04 1.14 -5.93
N LEU A 265 -6.09 0.59 -4.71
CA LEU A 265 -5.04 -0.23 -4.12
C LEU A 265 -4.79 -1.51 -4.94
N PHE A 266 -5.83 -2.33 -5.13
CA PHE A 266 -5.74 -3.58 -5.88
C PHE A 266 -5.38 -3.33 -7.35
N SER A 267 -5.94 -2.29 -7.98
CA SER A 267 -5.60 -1.96 -9.37
C SER A 267 -4.14 -1.56 -9.55
N SER A 268 -3.52 -0.90 -8.56
CA SER A 268 -2.09 -0.56 -8.61
C SER A 268 -1.23 -1.82 -8.52
N TRP A 269 -1.54 -2.72 -7.60
CA TRP A 269 -0.80 -3.97 -7.41
C TRP A 269 -0.94 -4.92 -8.59
N LEU A 270 -2.12 -5.03 -9.18
CA LEU A 270 -2.35 -5.86 -10.38
C LEU A 270 -1.53 -5.40 -11.59
N ARG A 271 -1.07 -4.15 -11.62
CA ARG A 271 -0.20 -3.62 -12.69
C ARG A 271 1.28 -3.97 -12.51
N LEU A 272 1.66 -4.52 -11.36
CA LEU A 272 3.02 -5.00 -11.12
C LEU A 272 3.31 -6.26 -11.94
N GLU A 273 4.59 -6.54 -12.17
CA GLU A 273 5.03 -7.84 -12.66
C GLU A 273 4.63 -8.92 -11.63
N ASN A 274 3.99 -10.00 -12.09
CA ASN A 274 3.34 -10.98 -11.22
C ASN A 274 2.32 -10.37 -10.23
N GLY A 275 1.69 -9.25 -10.60
CA GLY A 275 0.80 -8.47 -9.75
C GLY A 275 -0.39 -9.25 -9.20
N PHE A 276 -0.89 -10.25 -9.92
CA PHE A 276 -1.92 -11.14 -9.40
C PHE A 276 -1.43 -11.94 -8.18
N SER A 277 -0.26 -12.57 -8.27
CA SER A 277 0.35 -13.31 -7.17
C SER A 277 0.60 -12.42 -5.95
N GLU A 278 1.14 -11.23 -6.21
CA GLU A 278 1.44 -10.27 -5.16
C GLU A 278 0.17 -9.76 -4.45
N CYS A 279 -0.90 -9.46 -5.22
CA CYS A 279 -2.21 -9.14 -4.65
C CYS A 279 -2.72 -10.26 -3.74
N VAL A 280 -2.77 -11.49 -4.24
CA VAL A 280 -3.25 -12.65 -3.49
C VAL A 280 -2.47 -12.83 -2.20
N LYS A 281 -1.14 -12.76 -2.27
CA LYS A 281 -0.27 -12.85 -1.09
C LYS A 281 -0.60 -11.76 -0.07
N ARG A 282 -0.69 -10.49 -0.49
CA ARG A 282 -1.01 -9.38 0.40
C ARG A 282 -2.39 -9.50 1.03
N ILE A 283 -3.38 -10.01 0.29
CA ILE A 283 -4.73 -10.26 0.79
C ILE A 283 -4.70 -11.30 1.91
N VAL A 284 -3.97 -12.41 1.71
CA VAL A 284 -3.82 -13.47 2.71
C VAL A 284 -3.06 -12.97 3.93
N ASP A 285 -1.91 -12.32 3.72
CA ASP A 285 -1.02 -11.87 4.80
C ASP A 285 -1.67 -10.81 5.71
N ASN A 286 -2.64 -10.04 5.19
CA ASN A 286 -3.25 -8.91 5.91
C ASN A 286 -4.77 -9.05 6.12
N ASP A 287 -5.35 -10.22 5.81
CA ASP A 287 -6.78 -10.49 5.93
C ASP A 287 -7.65 -9.39 5.27
N LEU A 288 -7.44 -9.21 3.96
CA LEU A 288 -8.11 -8.17 3.17
C LEU A 288 -9.39 -8.69 2.50
N ASP A 289 -10.21 -7.75 2.02
CA ASP A 289 -11.53 -8.05 1.45
C ASP A 289 -11.44 -8.74 0.07
N TRP A 290 -11.75 -10.03 0.06
CA TRP A 290 -11.83 -10.86 -1.13
C TRP A 290 -12.95 -10.46 -2.09
N ASP A 291 -14.10 -10.00 -1.59
CA ASP A 291 -15.26 -9.72 -2.43
C ASP A 291 -15.00 -8.49 -3.32
N THR A 292 -14.40 -7.45 -2.74
CA THR A 292 -13.96 -6.29 -3.51
C THR A 292 -12.89 -6.66 -4.53
N PHE A 293 -11.90 -7.48 -4.14
CA PHE A 293 -10.86 -7.95 -5.08
C PHE A 293 -11.46 -8.73 -6.26
N VAL A 294 -12.36 -9.68 -6.00
CA VAL A 294 -13.05 -10.47 -7.04
C VAL A 294 -13.87 -9.57 -7.97
N SER A 295 -14.58 -8.59 -7.42
CA SER A 295 -15.34 -7.60 -8.21
C SER A 295 -14.44 -6.83 -9.19
N ILE A 296 -13.26 -6.40 -8.73
CA ILE A 296 -12.29 -5.68 -9.57
C ILE A 296 -11.69 -6.60 -10.63
N CYS A 297 -11.30 -7.82 -10.26
CA CYS A 297 -10.83 -8.83 -11.20
C CYS A 297 -11.88 -9.15 -12.28
N GLY A 298 -13.17 -9.09 -11.96
CA GLY A 298 -14.26 -9.27 -12.93
C GLY A 298 -14.46 -8.08 -13.88
N ARG A 299 -14.10 -6.86 -13.48
CA ARG A 299 -14.20 -5.64 -14.30
C ARG A 299 -13.01 -5.47 -15.25
N ILE A 300 -11.81 -5.80 -14.77
CA ILE A 300 -10.64 -5.93 -15.64
C ILE A 300 -10.91 -7.16 -16.51
N SER A 301 -10.70 -7.08 -17.83
CA SER A 301 -10.83 -8.28 -18.68
C SER A 301 -9.99 -9.40 -18.07
N THR A 302 -10.66 -10.41 -17.50
CA THR A 302 -10.02 -11.53 -16.81
C THR A 302 -9.03 -12.20 -17.73
N GLU A 303 -9.39 -12.36 -19.01
CA GLU A 303 -8.48 -12.85 -20.04
C GLU A 303 -7.18 -12.04 -20.13
N LYS A 304 -7.23 -10.71 -20.06
CA LYS A 304 -6.03 -9.87 -20.12
C LYS A 304 -5.16 -10.06 -18.88
N LEU A 305 -5.79 -10.13 -17.71
CA LEU A 305 -5.11 -10.30 -16.43
C LEU A 305 -4.42 -11.68 -16.35
N PHE A 306 -5.13 -12.74 -16.71
CA PHE A 306 -4.60 -14.10 -16.72
C PHE A 306 -3.60 -14.36 -17.87
N LYS A 307 -3.71 -13.66 -19.01
CA LYS A 307 -2.68 -13.69 -20.07
C LYS A 307 -1.35 -13.03 -19.64
N GLN A 308 -1.43 -11.97 -18.83
CA GLN A 308 -0.26 -11.28 -18.29
C GLN A 308 0.39 -12.05 -17.13
N TRP A 309 -0.39 -12.86 -16.42
CA TRP A 309 0.10 -13.71 -15.33
C TRP A 309 0.75 -14.99 -15.87
N GLN A 310 2.05 -14.89 -16.17
CA GLN A 310 2.92 -15.96 -16.68
C GLN A 310 3.43 -16.89 -15.56
N ALA A 311 2.54 -17.32 -14.66
CA ALA A 311 2.90 -18.26 -13.59
C ALA A 311 3.02 -19.70 -14.10
N SER A 312 3.93 -20.47 -13.52
CA SER A 312 4.07 -21.90 -13.79
C SER A 312 2.80 -22.66 -13.35
N PHE A 313 2.61 -23.87 -13.88
CA PHE A 313 1.49 -24.72 -13.45
C PHE A 313 1.54 -24.99 -11.94
N THR A 314 2.72 -25.27 -11.39
CA THR A 314 2.94 -25.49 -9.96
C THR A 314 2.57 -24.27 -9.13
N ASP A 315 2.93 -23.06 -9.56
CA ASP A 315 2.53 -21.83 -8.85
C ASP A 315 1.00 -21.65 -8.83
N LYS A 316 0.33 -21.97 -9.95
CA LYS A 316 -1.14 -21.96 -10.03
C LYS A 316 -1.75 -22.97 -9.05
N LEU A 317 -1.21 -24.18 -8.94
CA LEU A 317 -1.65 -25.18 -7.95
C LEU A 317 -1.48 -24.70 -6.50
N HIS A 318 -0.35 -24.07 -6.18
CA HIS A 318 -0.13 -23.50 -4.86
C HIS A 318 -1.14 -22.40 -4.53
N MET A 319 -1.51 -21.55 -5.50
CA MET A 319 -2.56 -20.55 -5.30
C MET A 319 -3.93 -21.17 -5.07
N LEU A 320 -4.29 -22.20 -5.83
CA LEU A 320 -5.55 -22.92 -5.65
C LEU A 320 -5.66 -23.56 -4.26
N SER A 321 -4.52 -23.85 -3.62
CA SER A 321 -4.47 -24.39 -2.25
C SER A 321 -4.80 -23.37 -1.17
N ILE A 322 -4.87 -22.07 -1.47
CA ILE A 322 -5.19 -21.03 -0.48
C ILE A 322 -6.64 -21.24 0.03
N PRO A 323 -6.85 -21.51 1.34
CA PRO A 323 -8.17 -21.86 1.85
C PRO A 323 -9.17 -20.72 1.80
N SER A 324 -8.72 -19.49 2.07
CA SER A 324 -9.56 -18.28 2.11
C SER A 324 -9.95 -17.74 0.73
N MET A 325 -9.31 -18.23 -0.35
CA MET A 325 -9.57 -17.74 -1.69
C MET A 325 -10.97 -18.15 -2.20
N PRO A 326 -11.79 -17.21 -2.71
CA PRO A 326 -13.11 -17.51 -3.24
C PRO A 326 -13.10 -18.53 -4.38
N MET A 327 -14.09 -19.42 -4.37
CA MET A 327 -14.22 -20.48 -5.37
C MET A 327 -14.42 -19.94 -6.80
N THR A 328 -15.03 -18.76 -6.94
CA THR A 328 -15.18 -18.06 -8.23
C THR A 328 -13.83 -17.72 -8.86
N LEU A 329 -12.89 -17.23 -8.05
CA LEU A 329 -11.54 -16.90 -8.49
C LEU A 329 -10.72 -18.16 -8.79
N LYS A 330 -10.83 -19.19 -7.93
CA LYS A 330 -10.20 -20.50 -8.18
C LYS A 330 -10.59 -21.09 -9.53
N LYS A 331 -11.87 -21.00 -9.91
CA LYS A 331 -12.34 -21.42 -11.24
C LYS A 331 -11.74 -20.61 -12.38
N GLN A 332 -11.51 -19.31 -12.19
CA GLN A 332 -10.84 -18.48 -13.20
C GLN A 332 -9.38 -18.85 -13.37
N ILE A 333 -8.66 -19.12 -12.26
CA ILE A 333 -7.29 -19.63 -12.30
C ILE A 333 -7.24 -20.96 -13.07
N ILE A 334 -8.15 -21.90 -12.78
CA ILE A 334 -8.23 -23.17 -13.51
C ILE A 334 -8.42 -22.95 -15.01
N ARG A 335 -9.36 -22.09 -15.41
CA ARG A 335 -9.58 -21.78 -16.85
C ARG A 335 -8.37 -21.15 -17.53
N SER A 336 -7.44 -20.56 -16.77
CA SER A 336 -6.19 -20.01 -17.29
C SER A 336 -5.07 -21.04 -17.43
N ILE A 337 -5.28 -22.28 -16.99
CA ILE A 337 -4.35 -23.39 -17.20
C ILE A 337 -4.49 -23.85 -18.64
N THR A 338 -3.45 -23.63 -19.42
CA THR A 338 -3.37 -24.04 -20.83
C THR A 338 -2.81 -25.46 -20.99
N GLN A 339 -2.21 -25.99 -19.92
CA GLN A 339 -1.66 -27.33 -19.88
C GLN A 339 -2.77 -28.38 -19.82
N THR A 340 -2.58 -29.49 -20.51
CA THR A 340 -3.39 -30.70 -20.40
C THR A 340 -2.58 -31.80 -19.71
N TRP A 341 -3.24 -32.85 -19.26
CA TRP A 341 -2.54 -34.01 -18.69
C TRP A 341 -1.53 -34.60 -19.67
N THR A 342 -1.92 -34.69 -20.94
CA THR A 342 -1.09 -35.18 -22.04
C THR A 342 -1.31 -34.33 -23.30
N ALA A 343 -0.25 -34.05 -24.05
CA ALA A 343 -0.38 -33.37 -25.35
C ALA A 343 -0.76 -34.32 -26.49
N LYS A 344 -0.41 -35.61 -26.36
CA LYS A 344 -0.46 -36.56 -27.48
C LYS A 344 -1.88 -36.96 -27.89
N TYR A 345 -2.80 -36.98 -26.92
CA TYR A 345 -4.17 -37.46 -27.11
C TYR A 345 -5.22 -36.35 -26.97
N CYS A 346 -4.80 -35.09 -27.08
CA CYS A 346 -5.69 -33.94 -27.13
C CYS A 346 -5.78 -33.42 -28.56
N GLN A 347 -7.00 -33.13 -29.04
CA GLN A 347 -7.22 -32.70 -30.43
C GLN A 347 -6.70 -31.28 -30.72
N LYS A 348 -6.59 -30.42 -29.70
CA LYS A 348 -6.07 -29.06 -29.81
C LYS A 348 -4.54 -29.06 -29.99
N LYS A 349 -4.09 -28.68 -31.19
CA LYS A 349 -2.67 -28.63 -31.62
C LYS A 349 -1.74 -27.71 -30.82
N GLU A 350 -2.26 -26.85 -29.95
CA GLU A 350 -1.49 -25.86 -29.17
C GLU A 350 -1.42 -26.18 -27.66
N THR A 351 -1.82 -27.38 -27.24
CA THR A 351 -1.79 -27.77 -25.82
C THR A 351 -0.42 -28.35 -25.43
N THR A 352 0.13 -27.88 -24.31
CA THR A 352 1.33 -28.45 -23.69
C THR A 352 0.94 -29.47 -22.62
N GLY A 353 1.51 -30.67 -22.68
CA GLY A 353 1.29 -31.71 -21.68
C GLY A 353 2.07 -31.39 -20.41
N LEU A 354 1.53 -31.78 -19.25
CA LEU A 354 2.24 -31.69 -17.98
C LEU A 354 3.47 -32.62 -17.97
N ASP A 355 4.59 -32.11 -17.47
CA ASP A 355 5.76 -32.96 -17.24
C ASP A 355 5.57 -33.91 -16.04
N ALA A 356 6.52 -34.82 -15.80
CA ALA A 356 6.40 -35.80 -14.72
C ALA A 356 6.40 -35.16 -13.31
N ALA A 357 7.12 -34.06 -13.11
CA ALA A 357 7.17 -33.36 -11.84
C ALA A 357 5.86 -32.59 -11.57
N GLU A 358 5.33 -31.92 -12.59
CA GLU A 358 4.03 -31.25 -12.55
C GLU A 358 2.88 -32.23 -12.29
N ARG A 359 2.88 -33.39 -12.94
CA ARG A 359 1.91 -34.47 -12.68
C ARG A 359 1.99 -34.97 -11.24
N SER A 360 3.20 -35.22 -10.74
CA SER A 360 3.43 -35.67 -9.37
C SER A 360 2.90 -34.66 -8.33
N GLU A 361 3.20 -33.37 -8.49
CA GLU A 361 2.73 -32.33 -7.58
C GLU A 361 1.21 -32.13 -7.68
N CYS A 362 0.63 -32.23 -8.89
CA CYS A 362 -0.82 -32.21 -9.09
C CYS A 362 -1.51 -33.34 -8.33
N ILE A 363 -1.02 -34.58 -8.45
CA ILE A 363 -1.57 -35.74 -7.75
C ILE A 363 -1.54 -35.52 -6.24
N LYS A 364 -0.39 -35.08 -5.73
CA LYS A 364 -0.19 -34.80 -4.30
C LYS A 364 -1.18 -33.75 -3.78
N MET A 365 -1.34 -32.63 -4.49
CA MET A 365 -2.26 -31.56 -4.10
C MET A 365 -3.72 -31.99 -4.17
N VAL A 366 -4.12 -32.68 -5.25
CA VAL A 366 -5.49 -33.18 -5.38
C VAL A 366 -5.83 -34.21 -4.31
N ARG A 367 -4.88 -35.07 -3.91
CA ARG A 367 -5.08 -36.01 -2.78
C ARG A 367 -5.39 -35.26 -1.47
N ILE A 368 -4.74 -34.13 -1.23
CA ILE A 368 -5.04 -33.31 -0.06
C ILE A 368 -6.44 -32.69 -0.18
N TRP A 369 -6.79 -32.18 -1.37
CA TRP A 369 -8.08 -31.51 -1.59
C TRP A 369 -9.27 -32.48 -1.59
N ILE A 370 -9.13 -33.70 -2.12
CA ILE A 370 -10.23 -34.65 -2.24
C ILE A 370 -10.72 -35.16 -0.87
N ASP A 371 -9.89 -35.08 0.16
CA ASP A 371 -10.27 -35.42 1.53
C ASP A 371 -11.16 -34.34 2.18
N VAL A 372 -11.27 -33.15 1.58
CA VAL A 372 -12.11 -32.04 2.06
C VAL A 372 -13.31 -31.86 1.13
N GLU A 373 -14.51 -32.18 1.62
CA GLU A 373 -15.75 -32.17 0.82
C GLU A 373 -16.03 -30.82 0.12
N SER A 374 -15.74 -29.71 0.80
CA SER A 374 -15.91 -28.36 0.23
C SER A 374 -15.01 -28.09 -0.99
N GLN A 375 -13.94 -28.85 -1.19
CA GLN A 375 -13.02 -28.73 -2.32
C GLN A 375 -13.34 -29.70 -3.48
N HIS A 376 -14.33 -30.59 -3.36
CA HIS A 376 -14.66 -31.53 -4.44
C HIS A 376 -14.99 -30.83 -5.76
N LYS A 377 -15.70 -29.69 -5.69
CA LYS A 377 -15.98 -28.85 -6.87
C LYS A 377 -14.71 -28.28 -7.52
N LEU A 378 -13.66 -28.04 -6.72
CA LEU A 378 -12.38 -27.55 -7.21
C LEU A 378 -11.62 -28.66 -7.93
N VAL A 379 -11.56 -29.83 -7.30
CA VAL A 379 -10.93 -31.00 -7.90
C VAL A 379 -11.59 -31.33 -9.24
N ASN A 380 -12.92 -31.41 -9.29
CA ASN A 380 -13.65 -31.68 -10.54
C ASN A 380 -13.27 -30.68 -11.65
N ALA A 381 -13.32 -29.38 -11.35
CA ALA A 381 -13.00 -28.35 -12.33
C ALA A 381 -11.55 -28.46 -12.84
N LEU A 382 -10.59 -28.79 -11.96
CA LEU A 382 -9.20 -28.95 -12.36
C LEU A 382 -9.01 -30.19 -13.25
N ILE A 383 -9.62 -31.32 -12.88
CA ILE A 383 -9.52 -32.58 -13.65
C ILE A 383 -10.20 -32.43 -15.02
N GLU A 384 -11.38 -31.79 -15.07
CA GLU A 384 -12.05 -31.47 -16.33
C GLU A 384 -11.17 -30.58 -17.23
N GLN A 385 -10.50 -29.58 -16.66
CA GLN A 385 -9.58 -28.72 -17.43
C GLN A 385 -8.34 -29.47 -17.93
N LEU A 386 -7.73 -30.32 -17.09
CA LEU A 386 -6.55 -31.08 -17.48
C LEU A 386 -6.86 -32.17 -18.52
N LEU A 387 -8.10 -32.67 -18.53
CA LEU A 387 -8.58 -33.66 -19.48
C LEU A 387 -9.46 -33.05 -20.57
N ASP A 388 -9.38 -31.72 -20.77
CA ASP A 388 -10.11 -31.04 -21.84
C ASP A 388 -9.68 -31.60 -23.21
N ASP A 389 -10.66 -31.92 -24.06
CA ASP A 389 -10.47 -32.60 -25.34
C ASP A 389 -9.63 -33.90 -25.29
N PHE A 390 -9.58 -34.57 -24.14
CA PHE A 390 -8.90 -35.85 -24.01
C PHE A 390 -9.63 -36.94 -24.79
N ASP A 391 -9.00 -37.39 -25.89
CA ASP A 391 -9.64 -38.22 -26.91
C ASP A 391 -8.96 -39.58 -27.11
N ALA A 392 -8.26 -40.07 -26.08
CA ALA A 392 -7.57 -41.35 -26.17
C ALA A 392 -8.51 -42.54 -26.46
N PHE A 393 -9.80 -42.44 -26.11
CA PHE A 393 -10.77 -43.53 -26.25
C PHE A 393 -11.64 -43.49 -27.52
N HIS A 394 -11.58 -42.40 -28.31
CA HIS A 394 -12.27 -42.35 -29.62
C HIS A 394 -11.30 -42.51 -30.80
N GLN A 395 -10.05 -42.93 -30.54
CA GLN A 395 -9.10 -43.28 -31.59
C GLN A 395 -9.64 -44.47 -32.41
N ARG A 396 -9.46 -44.39 -33.74
CA ARG A 396 -9.88 -45.48 -34.64
C ARG A 396 -9.02 -46.73 -34.49
N ASP A 397 -7.76 -46.55 -34.10
CA ASP A 397 -6.84 -47.67 -33.86
C ASP A 397 -6.88 -48.08 -32.38
N SER A 398 -7.38 -49.29 -32.12
CA SER A 398 -7.42 -49.87 -30.77
C SER A 398 -6.03 -50.08 -30.18
N ASN A 399 -4.99 -50.18 -31.01
CA ASN A 399 -3.62 -50.32 -30.54
C ASN A 399 -3.08 -49.01 -29.94
N GLU A 400 -3.52 -47.85 -30.43
CA GLU A 400 -3.12 -46.55 -29.87
C GLU A 400 -3.70 -46.32 -28.48
N ILE A 401 -4.95 -46.72 -28.26
CA ILE A 401 -5.60 -46.71 -26.95
C ILE A 401 -4.79 -47.56 -25.97
N MET A 402 -4.49 -48.80 -26.38
CA MET A 402 -3.75 -49.74 -25.54
C MET A 402 -2.33 -49.27 -25.24
N ASN A 403 -1.63 -48.69 -26.22
CA ASN A 403 -0.30 -48.14 -26.03
C ASN A 403 -0.30 -46.95 -25.05
N PHE A 404 -1.34 -46.12 -25.04
CA PHE A 404 -1.46 -45.05 -24.04
C PHE A 404 -1.74 -45.61 -22.64
N VAL A 405 -2.83 -46.37 -22.49
CA VAL A 405 -3.32 -46.82 -21.18
C VAL A 405 -2.26 -47.69 -20.48
N SER A 406 -1.43 -48.42 -21.23
CA SER A 406 -0.34 -49.24 -20.69
C SER A 406 1.03 -48.55 -20.58
N SER A 407 1.13 -47.29 -21.00
CA SER A 407 2.32 -46.46 -20.77
C SER A 407 2.42 -46.03 -19.30
N GLU A 408 3.61 -45.59 -18.87
CA GLU A 408 3.81 -45.05 -17.51
C GLU A 408 2.88 -43.86 -17.23
N GLU A 409 2.74 -42.95 -18.21
CA GLU A 409 1.88 -41.77 -18.12
C GLU A 409 0.38 -42.14 -18.02
N GLY A 410 -0.06 -43.11 -18.83
CA GLY A 410 -1.44 -43.60 -18.80
C GLY A 410 -1.77 -44.33 -17.51
N LEU A 411 -0.88 -45.22 -17.05
CA LEU A 411 -1.04 -45.92 -15.77
C LEU A 411 -1.09 -44.95 -14.59
N GLU A 412 -0.23 -43.93 -14.58
CA GLU A 412 -0.25 -42.87 -13.57
C GLU A 412 -1.60 -42.13 -13.57
N LEU A 413 -2.10 -41.74 -14.75
CA LEU A 413 -3.41 -41.09 -14.89
C LEU A 413 -4.52 -41.97 -14.33
N PHE A 414 -4.64 -43.21 -14.80
CA PHE A 414 -5.78 -44.05 -14.43
C PHE A 414 -5.72 -44.50 -12.97
N HIS A 415 -4.53 -44.72 -12.39
CA HIS A 415 -4.41 -44.95 -10.96
C HIS A 415 -4.84 -43.73 -10.16
N PHE A 416 -4.47 -42.53 -10.61
CA PHE A 416 -4.89 -41.30 -9.98
C PHE A 416 -6.41 -41.08 -10.10
N LEU A 417 -6.99 -41.26 -11.30
CA LEU A 417 -8.43 -41.14 -11.53
C LEU A 417 -9.22 -42.16 -10.71
N GLN A 418 -8.74 -43.39 -10.63
CA GLN A 418 -9.32 -44.44 -9.79
C GLN A 418 -9.42 -44.00 -8.33
N GLN A 419 -8.34 -43.44 -7.77
CA GLN A 419 -8.31 -42.99 -6.38
C GLN A 419 -9.34 -41.89 -6.10
N ILE A 420 -9.43 -40.89 -6.98
CA ILE A 420 -10.37 -39.78 -6.79
C ILE A 420 -11.80 -40.15 -7.16
N SER A 421 -12.01 -41.14 -8.04
CA SER A 421 -13.34 -41.59 -8.50
C SER A 421 -14.24 -42.13 -7.39
N GLN A 422 -13.67 -42.52 -6.25
CA GLN A 422 -14.40 -42.95 -5.06
C GLN A 422 -15.18 -41.79 -4.41
N LYS A 423 -14.76 -40.55 -4.65
CA LYS A 423 -15.31 -39.35 -4.00
C LYS A 423 -15.95 -38.39 -5.00
N ILE A 424 -15.51 -38.40 -6.26
CA ILE A 424 -16.02 -37.53 -7.31
C ILE A 424 -16.24 -38.30 -8.61
N LYS A 425 -17.20 -37.85 -9.44
CA LYS A 425 -17.42 -38.43 -10.76
C LYS A 425 -16.41 -37.88 -11.77
N VAL A 426 -15.74 -38.77 -12.50
CA VAL A 426 -14.83 -38.43 -13.60
C VAL A 426 -15.24 -39.19 -14.85
N SER A 427 -15.71 -38.46 -15.88
CA SER A 427 -16.24 -39.05 -17.12
C SER A 427 -15.21 -39.86 -17.91
N VAL A 428 -13.95 -39.38 -17.97
CA VAL A 428 -12.86 -40.08 -18.67
C VAL A 428 -12.59 -41.47 -18.07
N PHE A 429 -12.77 -41.60 -16.76
CA PHE A 429 -12.62 -42.88 -16.09
C PHE A 429 -13.75 -43.86 -16.47
N ASP A 430 -14.97 -43.37 -16.72
CA ASP A 430 -16.07 -44.20 -17.23
C ASP A 430 -15.76 -44.75 -18.63
N TYR A 431 -15.16 -43.95 -19.51
CA TYR A 431 -14.74 -44.41 -20.85
C TYR A 431 -13.66 -45.48 -20.78
N PHE A 432 -12.67 -45.31 -19.90
CA PHE A 432 -11.67 -46.35 -19.63
C PHE A 432 -12.35 -47.65 -19.19
N CYS A 433 -13.27 -47.58 -18.23
CA CYS A 433 -13.93 -48.78 -17.72
C CYS A 433 -14.70 -49.52 -18.83
N HIS A 434 -15.47 -48.79 -19.65
CA HIS A 434 -16.23 -49.38 -20.75
C HIS A 434 -15.32 -50.01 -21.82
N TRP A 435 -14.23 -49.33 -22.18
CA TRP A 435 -13.25 -49.87 -23.12
C TRP A 435 -12.60 -51.15 -22.58
N PHE A 436 -12.25 -51.18 -21.29
CA PHE A 436 -11.59 -52.32 -20.68
C PHE A 436 -12.53 -53.54 -20.52
N GLU A 437 -13.80 -53.32 -20.18
CA GLU A 437 -14.85 -54.36 -20.20
C GLU A 437 -14.92 -55.03 -21.56
N LYS A 438 -15.06 -54.23 -22.63
CA LYS A 438 -15.14 -54.73 -24.00
C LYS A 438 -13.87 -55.47 -24.43
N LEU A 439 -12.70 -54.99 -24.01
CA LEU A 439 -11.44 -55.68 -24.26
C LEU A 439 -11.43 -57.07 -23.61
N CYS A 440 -11.84 -57.15 -22.33
CA CYS A 440 -11.89 -58.41 -21.59
C CYS A 440 -12.91 -59.39 -22.18
N GLU A 441 -14.10 -58.91 -22.59
CA GLU A 441 -15.10 -59.71 -23.28
C GLU A 441 -14.57 -60.29 -24.60
N ASN A 442 -13.85 -59.48 -25.38
CA ASN A 442 -13.24 -59.94 -26.63
C ASN A 442 -12.18 -61.01 -26.36
N VAL A 443 -11.36 -60.86 -25.30
CA VAL A 443 -10.37 -61.89 -24.92
C VAL A 443 -11.09 -63.18 -24.50
N ALA A 444 -12.11 -63.08 -23.65
CA ALA A 444 -12.87 -64.22 -23.15
C ALA A 444 -13.58 -64.99 -24.28
N THR A 445 -14.06 -64.28 -25.31
CA THR A 445 -14.72 -64.86 -26.48
C THR A 445 -13.77 -65.22 -27.63
N SER A 446 -12.45 -65.10 -27.42
CA SER A 446 -11.42 -65.36 -28.45
C SER A 446 -11.56 -64.51 -29.73
N ASN A 447 -12.18 -63.32 -29.63
CA ASN A 447 -12.40 -62.38 -30.72
C ASN A 447 -11.29 -61.31 -30.84
N VAL A 448 -10.18 -61.46 -30.09
CA VAL A 448 -9.02 -60.57 -30.15
C VAL A 448 -8.01 -61.08 -31.19
N SER A 449 -7.42 -60.17 -31.96
CA SER A 449 -6.39 -60.53 -32.92
C SER A 449 -5.12 -61.04 -32.23
N VAL A 450 -4.39 -61.96 -32.89
CA VAL A 450 -3.09 -62.48 -32.42
C VAL A 450 -2.13 -61.33 -32.08
N ALA A 451 -2.05 -60.31 -32.93
CA ALA A 451 -1.17 -59.15 -32.72
C ALA A 451 -1.58 -58.32 -31.49
N THR A 452 -2.88 -58.16 -31.24
CA THR A 452 -3.39 -57.47 -30.05
C THR A 452 -3.12 -58.28 -28.78
N MET A 453 -3.23 -59.61 -28.84
CA MET A 453 -2.94 -60.50 -27.72
C MET A 453 -1.44 -60.52 -27.37
N ASP A 454 -0.57 -60.62 -28.36
CA ASP A 454 0.88 -60.51 -28.21
C ASP A 454 1.27 -59.16 -27.56
N MET A 455 0.65 -58.07 -28.01
CA MET A 455 0.86 -56.74 -27.42
C MET A 455 0.35 -56.62 -25.98
N LEU A 456 -0.73 -57.30 -25.62
CA LEU A 456 -1.26 -57.34 -24.25
C LEU A 456 -0.33 -58.08 -23.28
N LEU A 457 0.32 -59.14 -23.75
CA LEU A 457 1.22 -59.97 -22.95
C LEU A 457 2.62 -59.34 -22.83
N THR A 458 3.07 -58.66 -23.88
CA THR A 458 4.34 -57.92 -23.90
C THR A 458 4.44 -56.96 -22.71
N ASN A 459 5.56 -57.00 -21.97
CA ASN A 459 5.81 -56.16 -20.79
C ASN A 459 4.73 -56.24 -19.69
N ALA A 460 4.00 -57.36 -19.62
CA ALA A 460 2.92 -57.60 -18.66
C ALA A 460 1.83 -56.51 -18.67
N ARG A 461 1.54 -55.93 -19.85
CA ARG A 461 0.58 -54.81 -19.98
C ARG A 461 -0.81 -55.21 -19.50
N LEU A 462 -1.31 -56.39 -19.90
CA LEU A 462 -2.60 -56.92 -19.45
C LEU A 462 -2.66 -57.05 -17.94
N GLU A 463 -1.62 -57.59 -17.30
CA GLU A 463 -1.59 -57.75 -15.84
C GLU A 463 -1.59 -56.38 -15.12
N LYS A 464 -0.92 -55.36 -15.66
CA LYS A 464 -0.98 -53.99 -15.12
C LYS A 464 -2.40 -53.41 -15.20
N LEU A 465 -3.10 -53.63 -16.31
CA LEU A 465 -4.48 -53.17 -16.50
C LEU A 465 -5.47 -53.95 -15.62
N LEU A 466 -5.29 -55.27 -15.47
CA LEU A 466 -6.10 -56.09 -14.58
C LEU A 466 -5.93 -55.66 -13.13
N LYS A 467 -4.71 -55.36 -12.67
CA LYS A 467 -4.47 -54.81 -11.32
C LYS A 467 -5.15 -53.47 -11.11
N LEU A 468 -5.12 -52.60 -12.12
CA LEU A 468 -5.83 -51.32 -12.09
C LEU A 468 -7.35 -51.56 -11.94
N TRP A 469 -7.91 -52.53 -12.67
CA TRP A 469 -9.31 -52.92 -12.56
C TRP A 469 -9.69 -53.59 -11.22
N GLU A 470 -8.86 -54.48 -10.68
CA GLU A 470 -9.09 -55.16 -9.40
C GLU A 470 -9.26 -54.18 -8.23
N GLY A 471 -8.58 -53.02 -8.28
CA GLY A 471 -8.77 -51.96 -7.29
C GLY A 471 -10.12 -51.21 -7.39
N MET A 472 -10.99 -51.55 -8.35
CA MET A 472 -12.25 -50.82 -8.65
C MET A 472 -13.51 -51.48 -8.05
N ALA A 473 -13.40 -52.11 -6.87
CA ALA A 473 -14.40 -52.97 -6.19
C ALA A 473 -15.85 -52.44 -6.01
N ILE A 474 -16.19 -51.26 -6.54
CA ILE A 474 -17.46 -50.55 -6.38
C ILE A 474 -18.33 -50.63 -7.65
N ARG A 475 -17.80 -51.01 -8.82
CA ARG A 475 -18.62 -51.15 -10.04
C ARG A 475 -19.17 -52.58 -10.16
N ASN A 476 -20.49 -52.70 -10.34
CA ASN A 476 -21.25 -53.95 -10.53
C ASN A 476 -20.90 -54.71 -11.83
N ALA A 477 -19.73 -54.49 -12.42
CA ALA A 477 -19.32 -55.06 -13.69
C ALA A 477 -18.67 -56.44 -13.48
N THR A 478 -19.25 -57.44 -14.12
CA THR A 478 -18.91 -58.87 -14.07
C THR A 478 -17.82 -59.23 -15.08
N ILE A 479 -16.62 -58.64 -14.98
CA ILE A 479 -15.48 -59.18 -15.74
C ILE A 479 -14.95 -60.41 -15.00
N ASP A 480 -14.94 -61.57 -15.67
CA ASP A 480 -14.25 -62.77 -15.16
C ASP A 480 -12.75 -62.66 -15.41
N ILE A 481 -12.09 -61.91 -14.53
CA ILE A 481 -10.64 -61.65 -14.56
C ILE A 481 -9.83 -62.95 -14.54
N ASN A 482 -10.30 -63.98 -13.83
CA ASN A 482 -9.59 -65.26 -13.74
C ASN A 482 -9.59 -65.98 -15.08
N THR A 483 -10.75 -66.04 -15.76
CA THR A 483 -10.84 -66.61 -17.11
C THR A 483 -9.98 -65.84 -18.12
N VAL A 484 -9.96 -64.50 -18.06
CA VAL A 484 -9.09 -63.67 -18.93
C VAL A 484 -7.61 -63.95 -18.67
N ARG A 485 -7.20 -64.07 -17.40
CA ARG A 485 -5.82 -64.36 -17.00
C ARG A 485 -5.39 -65.78 -17.39
N ASP A 486 -6.28 -66.76 -17.29
CA ASP A 486 -6.01 -68.15 -17.69
C ASP A 486 -5.91 -68.30 -19.21
N LEU A 487 -6.75 -67.60 -19.98
CA LEU A 487 -6.64 -67.55 -21.43
C LEU A 487 -5.36 -66.85 -21.88
N ALA A 488 -4.95 -65.79 -21.18
CA ALA A 488 -3.67 -65.13 -21.41
C ALA A 488 -2.47 -66.06 -21.20
N LYS A 489 -2.44 -66.80 -20.09
CA LYS A 489 -1.39 -67.80 -19.82
C LYS A 489 -1.36 -68.93 -20.84
N LYS A 490 -2.52 -69.39 -21.32
CA LYS A 490 -2.61 -70.41 -22.37
C LYS A 490 -2.09 -69.93 -23.72
N TYR A 491 -2.07 -68.63 -23.96
CA TYR A 491 -1.55 -68.02 -25.18
C TYR A 491 -0.04 -67.82 -25.12
N GLU A 492 0.52 -67.58 -23.93
CA GLU A 492 1.98 -67.52 -23.69
C GLU A 492 2.69 -68.88 -23.79
N GLN A 493 1.94 -69.98 -23.59
CA GLN A 493 2.39 -71.37 -23.71
C GLN A 493 2.28 -71.87 -25.15
#